data_AF-F9ZGE6-F1
#
_entry.id   AF-F9ZGE6-F1
#
_cell.length_a   1.000
_cell.length_b   1.000
_cell.length_c   1.000
_cell.angle_alpha   90.00
_cell.angle_beta   90.00
_cell.angle_gamma   90.00
#
_symmetry.space_group_name_H-M   'P 1'
#
loop_
_entity.id
_entity.type
_entity.pdbx_description
1 polymer ?
#
loop_
_entity_poly.entity_id
_entity_poly.type
_entity_poly.pdbx_seq_one_letter_code
_entity_poly.pdbx_strand_id
1 'polypeptide(L)'
;MFLPCFNCFENVFQWTANTSGKFSVIVTAKDTGNLTISDSFDINVSSLDITANGTSGADTLNGGNGNDTLNGLAGNDVLNGNAGNDWLDGGSGIDRMDGSTGDDTYWVNSFGDVVAEISNNGNDTVVSSISYTLGANLENLTLSGVTAIFGIGNAADNQIAGGESANIIWGRAGNDMLSGKGGADTLLGDTGDNSLDGGVGNDLLIGGTGTDTYSFGRGYGKDIIVENDPALGVLDTVKFLSDIIPEQIWFQRGGNNLEVSIIGSHDKLVIKDWYLSSGAHVEQFKTAGGLMLLDSQVDSLVTAMAGFEPPEIGQTILPSSYAATLDPLISAFWL
;
A
#
# COMPACT_ATOMS: atom_id res chain seq x y z
N MET A 1 -63.22 -11.17 36.71
CA MET A 1 -63.59 -10.45 35.49
C MET A 1 -62.31 -10.29 34.69
N PHE A 2 -62.20 -10.98 33.56
CA PHE A 2 -61.01 -10.99 32.72
C PHE A 2 -60.75 -9.58 32.19
N LEU A 3 -59.63 -8.98 32.55
CA LEU A 3 -59.09 -7.80 31.87
C LEU A 3 -58.22 -8.30 30.71
N PRO A 4 -58.47 -7.87 29.47
CA PRO A 4 -57.70 -8.32 28.33
C PRO A 4 -56.29 -7.76 28.41
N CYS A 5 -55.31 -8.67 28.38
CA CYS A 5 -53.90 -8.34 28.26
C CYS A 5 -53.66 -7.61 26.94
N PHE A 6 -53.00 -6.44 27.00
CA PHE A 6 -52.43 -5.81 25.82
C PHE A 6 -51.20 -6.64 25.40
N ASN A 7 -51.39 -7.53 24.40
CA ASN A 7 -50.37 -8.28 23.66
C ASN A 7 -49.33 -9.09 24.48
N CYS A 8 -49.59 -10.39 24.64
CA CYS A 8 -48.61 -11.42 25.04
C CYS A 8 -47.53 -11.74 23.98
N PHE A 9 -47.20 -10.79 23.10
CA PHE A 9 -46.12 -10.93 22.11
C PHE A 9 -45.36 -9.61 22.06
N GLU A 10 -44.04 -9.69 22.07
CA GLU A 10 -43.11 -8.55 22.08
C GLU A 10 -43.58 -7.43 21.12
N ASN A 11 -43.84 -6.24 21.65
CA ASN A 11 -44.14 -5.07 20.82
C ASN A 11 -42.81 -4.44 20.40
N VAL A 12 -42.42 -4.64 19.14
CA VAL A 12 -41.20 -4.04 18.58
C VAL A 12 -41.52 -2.65 18.05
N PHE A 13 -40.85 -1.63 18.59
CA PHE A 13 -40.82 -0.27 18.03
C PHE A 13 -39.52 -0.09 17.25
N GLN A 14 -39.63 0.24 15.97
CA GLN A 14 -38.48 0.57 15.12
C GLN A 14 -38.45 2.07 14.84
N TRP A 15 -37.30 2.68 15.07
CA TRP A 15 -37.02 4.07 14.76
C TRP A 15 -35.54 4.18 14.36
N THR A 16 -35.26 5.01 13.37
CA THR A 16 -33.89 5.29 12.92
C THR A 16 -33.57 6.73 13.27
N ALA A 17 -32.48 6.92 14.01
CA ALA A 17 -32.00 8.26 14.32
C ALA A 17 -31.44 8.93 13.07
N ASN A 18 -31.79 10.20 12.88
CA ASN A 18 -31.26 11.05 11.81
C ASN A 18 -30.28 12.11 12.34
N THR A 19 -30.01 12.12 13.65
CA THR A 19 -28.99 12.93 14.30
C THR A 19 -28.35 12.12 15.43
N SER A 20 -27.09 12.41 15.75
CA SER A 20 -26.51 11.95 17.01
C SER A 20 -27.16 12.66 18.20
N GLY A 21 -27.04 12.08 19.39
CA GLY A 21 -27.52 12.67 20.63
C GLY A 21 -28.27 11.71 21.55
N LYS A 22 -28.77 12.29 22.64
CA LYS A 22 -29.54 11.59 23.66
C LYS A 22 -31.03 11.65 23.32
N PHE A 23 -31.64 10.48 23.16
CA PHE A 23 -33.05 10.31 22.90
C PHE A 23 -33.72 9.60 24.08
N SER A 24 -34.49 10.34 24.86
CA SER A 24 -35.26 9.76 25.98
C SER A 24 -36.54 9.12 25.46
N VAL A 25 -36.68 7.82 25.65
CA VAL A 25 -37.90 7.06 25.36
C VAL A 25 -38.71 6.95 26.64
N ILE A 26 -39.95 7.46 26.61
CA ILE A 26 -40.89 7.39 27.72
C ILE A 26 -42.02 6.43 27.35
N VAL A 27 -42.26 5.42 28.19
CA VAL A 27 -43.34 4.46 28.02
C VAL A 27 -44.41 4.73 29.08
N THR A 28 -45.64 5.01 28.66
CA THR A 28 -46.78 5.29 29.56
C THR A 28 -47.88 4.26 29.37
N ALA A 29 -48.29 3.59 30.45
CA ALA A 29 -49.50 2.77 30.50
C ALA A 29 -50.64 3.55 31.15
N LYS A 30 -51.85 3.46 30.60
CA LYS A 30 -53.06 4.14 31.09
C LYS A 30 -54.20 3.15 31.28
N ASP A 31 -54.87 3.18 32.42
CA ASP A 31 -56.04 2.33 32.68
C ASP A 31 -57.36 2.97 32.19
N THR A 32 -58.47 2.23 32.28
CA THR A 32 -59.81 2.70 31.87
C THR A 32 -60.36 3.82 32.75
N GLY A 33 -59.78 4.05 33.94
CA GLY A 33 -60.09 5.14 34.85
C GLY A 33 -59.23 6.38 34.64
N ASN A 34 -58.39 6.40 33.59
CA ASN A 34 -57.39 7.42 33.28
C ASN A 34 -56.19 7.50 34.24
N LEU A 35 -55.95 6.53 35.11
CA LEU A 35 -54.70 6.48 35.89
C LEU A 35 -53.55 6.07 34.98
N THR A 36 -52.39 6.69 35.16
CA THR A 36 -51.19 6.46 34.35
C THR A 36 -49.99 6.05 35.19
N ILE A 37 -49.19 5.11 34.70
CA ILE A 37 -47.82 4.83 35.16
C ILE A 37 -46.87 5.01 33.97
N SER A 38 -45.69 5.58 34.19
CA SER A 38 -44.68 5.74 33.15
C SER A 38 -43.30 5.32 33.64
N ASP A 39 -42.46 4.92 32.71
CA ASP A 39 -41.02 4.73 32.90
C ASP A 39 -40.26 5.31 31.71
N SER A 40 -38.97 5.57 31.87
CA SER A 40 -38.13 6.14 30.81
C SER A 40 -36.75 5.52 30.76
N PHE A 41 -36.21 5.38 29.55
CA PHE A 41 -34.82 5.03 29.32
C PHE A 41 -34.22 5.91 28.23
N ASP A 42 -32.91 6.09 28.27
CA ASP A 42 -32.20 6.92 27.31
C ASP A 42 -31.48 6.07 26.27
N ILE A 43 -31.63 6.42 25.00
CA ILE A 43 -30.82 5.90 23.90
C ILE A 43 -29.82 6.98 23.52
N ASN A 44 -28.52 6.68 23.65
CA ASN A 44 -27.47 7.58 23.20
C ASN A 44 -26.98 7.11 21.83
N VAL A 45 -27.23 7.91 20.79
CA VAL A 45 -26.66 7.72 19.46
C VAL A 45 -25.35 8.51 19.42
N SER A 46 -24.23 7.81 19.52
CA SER A 46 -22.91 8.43 19.69
C SER A 46 -22.28 8.93 18.39
N SER A 47 -22.60 8.31 17.26
CA SER A 47 -22.07 8.61 15.93
C SER A 47 -23.12 8.36 14.86
N LEU A 48 -23.04 9.08 13.74
CA LEU A 48 -23.85 8.90 12.55
C LEU A 48 -22.96 9.20 11.35
N ASP A 49 -22.94 8.28 10.39
CA ASP A 49 -22.27 8.46 9.11
C ASP A 49 -23.07 9.45 8.25
N ILE A 50 -22.42 10.51 7.81
CA ILE A 50 -22.97 11.62 7.04
C ILE A 50 -22.48 11.51 5.60
N THR A 51 -23.39 11.66 4.64
CA THR A 51 -23.01 11.93 3.25
C THR A 51 -23.42 13.35 2.90
N ALA A 52 -22.44 14.23 2.69
CA ALA A 52 -22.64 15.62 2.31
C ALA A 52 -22.10 15.88 0.91
N ASN A 53 -22.90 16.57 0.09
CA ASN A 53 -22.46 17.05 -1.21
C ASN A 53 -22.59 18.57 -1.24
N GLY A 54 -21.53 19.25 -1.66
CA GLY A 54 -21.49 20.67 -1.94
C GLY A 54 -22.25 21.02 -3.22
N THR A 55 -21.89 22.16 -3.78
CA THR A 55 -22.53 22.78 -4.93
C THR A 55 -21.49 23.08 -6.00
N SER A 56 -21.74 24.08 -6.83
CA SER A 56 -20.72 24.60 -7.76
C SER A 56 -20.03 25.87 -7.23
N GLY A 57 -20.33 26.25 -5.99
CA GLY A 57 -19.75 27.40 -5.31
C GLY A 57 -18.84 26.95 -4.17
N ALA A 58 -18.25 27.90 -3.46
CA ALA A 58 -17.46 27.59 -2.27
C ALA A 58 -18.37 27.14 -1.13
N ASP A 59 -18.15 25.92 -0.65
CA ASP A 59 -18.90 25.26 0.41
C ASP A 59 -18.05 25.02 1.66
N THR A 60 -18.73 24.86 2.79
CA THR A 60 -18.11 24.36 4.03
C THR A 60 -18.88 23.15 4.48
N LEU A 61 -18.28 21.97 4.33
CA LEU A 61 -18.85 20.70 4.69
C LEU A 61 -18.24 20.25 6.01
N ASN A 62 -19.09 19.90 6.96
CA ASN A 62 -18.66 19.36 8.25
C ASN A 62 -19.31 18.00 8.42
N GLY A 63 -18.47 17.00 8.65
CA GLY A 63 -18.86 15.71 9.17
C GLY A 63 -19.28 15.79 10.64
N GLY A 64 -19.16 14.66 11.31
CA GLY A 64 -19.55 14.41 12.69
C GLY A 64 -18.59 13.44 13.34
N ASN A 65 -19.12 12.50 14.12
CA ASN A 65 -18.29 11.49 14.80
C ASN A 65 -18.38 10.11 14.12
N GLY A 66 -19.02 10.03 12.96
CA GLY A 66 -19.20 8.80 12.18
C GLY A 66 -18.20 8.75 11.04
N ASN A 67 -18.28 7.71 10.21
CA ASN A 67 -17.44 7.62 9.02
C ASN A 67 -18.16 8.33 7.88
N ASP A 68 -17.74 9.54 7.58
CA ASP A 68 -18.47 10.46 6.72
C ASP A 68 -17.94 10.44 5.27
N THR A 69 -18.76 10.91 4.35
CA THR A 69 -18.40 11.12 2.95
C THR A 69 -18.74 12.55 2.58
N LEU A 70 -17.72 13.37 2.37
CA LEU A 70 -17.84 14.79 2.06
C LEU A 70 -17.33 15.04 0.63
N ASN A 71 -18.22 15.48 -0.25
CA ASN A 71 -17.89 15.78 -1.64
C ASN A 71 -18.12 17.28 -1.92
N GLY A 72 -17.06 18.08 -2.12
CA GLY A 72 -17.13 19.51 -2.43
C GLY A 72 -17.76 19.81 -3.79
N LEU A 73 -17.47 18.94 -4.77
CA LEU A 73 -17.86 19.03 -6.18
C LEU A 73 -17.11 20.10 -6.97
N ALA A 74 -17.55 21.35 -6.98
CA ALA A 74 -16.84 22.40 -7.69
C ALA A 74 -16.88 23.68 -6.87
N GLY A 75 -15.78 24.40 -6.80
CA GLY A 75 -15.68 25.53 -5.90
C GLY A 75 -14.32 25.52 -5.21
N ASN A 76 -14.15 26.37 -4.22
CA ASN A 76 -13.01 26.27 -3.33
C ASN A 76 -13.58 25.95 -1.96
N ASP A 77 -13.52 24.69 -1.59
CA ASP A 77 -14.30 24.13 -0.50
C ASP A 77 -13.46 23.91 0.75
N VAL A 78 -14.13 23.87 1.89
CA VAL A 78 -13.54 23.47 3.18
C VAL A 78 -14.30 22.25 3.67
N LEU A 79 -13.61 21.11 3.74
CA LEU A 79 -14.16 19.84 4.21
C LEU A 79 -13.51 19.50 5.55
N ASN A 80 -14.32 19.36 6.59
CA ASN A 80 -13.89 18.95 7.93
C ASN A 80 -14.56 17.61 8.28
N GLY A 81 -13.80 16.51 8.31
CA GLY A 81 -14.27 15.17 8.66
C GLY A 81 -14.67 15.07 10.14
N ASN A 82 -13.76 15.51 11.01
CA ASN A 82 -13.82 15.49 12.47
C ASN A 82 -13.39 14.14 13.06
N ALA A 83 -14.33 13.25 13.41
CA ALA A 83 -13.97 11.99 14.05
C ALA A 83 -14.61 10.83 13.30
N GLY A 84 -13.85 9.78 13.07
CA GLY A 84 -14.27 8.67 12.23
C GLY A 84 -13.33 8.55 11.04
N ASN A 85 -13.51 7.49 10.25
CA ASN A 85 -12.70 7.26 9.07
C ASN A 85 -13.43 7.88 7.88
N ASP A 86 -13.05 9.08 7.52
CA ASP A 86 -13.79 9.93 6.59
C ASP A 86 -13.24 9.85 5.17
N TRP A 87 -14.14 10.03 4.20
CA TRP A 87 -13.81 10.23 2.79
C TRP A 87 -14.02 11.69 2.42
N LEU A 88 -12.95 12.39 2.04
CA LEU A 88 -12.96 13.80 1.68
C LEU A 88 -12.53 13.97 0.21
N ASP A 89 -13.44 14.42 -0.64
CA ASP A 89 -13.17 14.78 -2.04
C ASP A 89 -13.58 16.23 -2.29
N GLY A 90 -12.61 17.13 -2.42
CA GLY A 90 -12.88 18.54 -2.75
C GLY A 90 -13.53 18.73 -4.12
N GLY A 91 -13.34 17.78 -5.04
CA GLY A 91 -13.75 17.94 -6.42
C GLY A 91 -12.86 18.95 -7.14
N SER A 92 -13.42 19.80 -7.99
CA SER A 92 -12.64 20.76 -8.78
C SER A 92 -12.47 22.09 -8.06
N GLY A 93 -11.24 22.56 -7.97
CA GLY A 93 -10.93 23.92 -7.53
C GLY A 93 -9.69 23.94 -6.66
N ILE A 94 -9.72 24.72 -5.59
CA ILE A 94 -8.64 24.79 -4.60
C ILE A 94 -9.26 24.55 -3.24
N ASP A 95 -9.14 23.33 -2.77
CA ASP A 95 -9.88 22.85 -1.61
C ASP A 95 -8.98 22.70 -0.39
N ARG A 96 -9.58 22.83 0.79
CA ARG A 96 -8.95 22.46 2.07
C ARG A 96 -9.69 21.28 2.65
N MET A 97 -8.97 20.20 2.92
CA MET A 97 -9.51 18.98 3.50
C MET A 97 -8.79 18.68 4.82
N ASP A 98 -9.56 18.41 5.86
CA ASP A 98 -9.11 18.17 7.23
C ASP A 98 -9.96 17.05 7.83
N GLY A 99 -9.43 15.83 7.86
CA GLY A 99 -10.08 14.61 8.35
C GLY A 99 -10.10 14.53 9.88
N SER A 100 -9.05 15.06 10.50
CA SER A 100 -8.89 15.22 11.96
C SER A 100 -8.56 13.93 12.73
N THR A 101 -9.52 13.05 13.06
CA THR A 101 -9.25 11.83 13.84
C THR A 101 -9.91 10.61 13.25
N GLY A 102 -9.20 9.49 13.19
CA GLY A 102 -9.59 8.31 12.44
C GLY A 102 -8.66 8.12 11.25
N ASP A 103 -8.82 7.02 10.53
CA ASP A 103 -8.04 6.74 9.32
C ASP A 103 -8.77 7.31 8.11
N ASP A 104 -8.37 8.50 7.69
CA ASP A 104 -9.05 9.31 6.69
C ASP A 104 -8.50 9.10 5.27
N THR A 105 -9.35 9.34 4.27
CA THR A 105 -8.99 9.28 2.86
C THR A 105 -9.29 10.60 2.15
N TYR A 106 -8.25 11.18 1.54
CA TYR A 106 -8.29 12.44 0.82
C TYR A 106 -8.16 12.22 -0.68
N TRP A 107 -9.07 12.78 -1.47
CA TRP A 107 -8.97 12.79 -2.92
C TRP A 107 -8.39 14.10 -3.41
N VAL A 108 -7.18 14.05 -3.99
CA VAL A 108 -6.48 15.22 -4.52
C VAL A 108 -6.44 15.16 -6.04
N ASN A 109 -6.97 16.20 -6.69
CA ASN A 109 -6.96 16.31 -8.15
C ASN A 109 -6.47 17.67 -8.65
N SER A 110 -6.20 18.62 -7.75
CA SER A 110 -5.70 19.96 -8.06
C SER A 110 -4.42 20.27 -7.27
N PHE A 111 -3.46 20.93 -7.93
CA PHE A 111 -2.22 21.37 -7.27
C PHE A 111 -2.45 22.44 -6.19
N GLY A 112 -3.64 23.03 -6.15
CA GLY A 112 -4.02 23.99 -5.12
C GLY A 112 -4.54 23.33 -3.84
N ASP A 113 -4.91 22.06 -3.87
CA ASP A 113 -5.53 21.39 -2.74
C ASP A 113 -4.58 21.30 -1.56
N VAL A 114 -5.13 21.49 -0.36
CA VAL A 114 -4.42 21.41 0.91
C VAL A 114 -5.04 20.32 1.75
N VAL A 115 -4.29 19.24 1.96
CA VAL A 115 -4.59 18.23 2.97
C VAL A 115 -3.93 18.66 4.27
N ALA A 116 -4.72 18.74 5.34
CA ALA A 116 -4.25 19.13 6.65
C ALA A 116 -4.47 17.99 7.64
N GLU A 117 -3.36 17.54 8.24
CA GLU A 117 -3.38 16.50 9.27
C GLU A 117 -2.76 16.96 10.58
N ILE A 118 -3.26 16.37 11.67
CA ILE A 118 -2.75 16.58 13.03
C ILE A 118 -2.07 15.28 13.49
N SER A 119 -0.94 15.40 14.20
CA SER A 119 -0.13 14.25 14.59
C SER A 119 -0.88 13.18 15.40
N ASN A 120 -0.65 11.90 15.07
CA ASN A 120 -1.05 10.69 15.81
C ASN A 120 -2.56 10.44 15.90
N ASN A 121 -3.31 10.75 14.85
CA ASN A 121 -4.75 10.66 14.84
C ASN A 121 -5.33 9.57 13.94
N GLY A 122 -4.51 8.89 13.15
CA GLY A 122 -4.93 7.89 12.18
C GLY A 122 -3.75 7.34 11.40
N ASN A 123 -4.07 6.47 10.45
CA ASN A 123 -3.22 6.07 9.34
C ASN A 123 -3.86 6.55 8.04
N ASP A 124 -3.46 7.75 7.60
CA ASP A 124 -4.22 8.53 6.65
C ASP A 124 -3.73 8.31 5.21
N THR A 125 -4.65 8.39 4.25
CA THR A 125 -4.38 8.09 2.84
C THR A 125 -4.71 9.26 1.94
N VAL A 126 -3.73 9.68 1.13
CA VAL A 126 -4.01 10.53 -0.03
C VAL A 126 -4.14 9.67 -1.27
N VAL A 127 -5.25 9.80 -1.99
CA VAL A 127 -5.41 9.30 -3.36
C VAL A 127 -5.28 10.48 -4.31
N SER A 128 -4.27 10.47 -5.18
CA SER A 128 -3.97 11.61 -6.06
C SER A 128 -3.98 11.23 -7.53
N SER A 129 -4.76 11.95 -8.34
CA SER A 129 -4.74 11.81 -9.80
C SER A 129 -3.65 12.64 -10.48
N ILE A 130 -2.90 13.43 -9.70
CA ILE A 130 -1.78 14.27 -10.12
C ILE A 130 -0.53 13.94 -9.33
N SER A 131 0.60 14.54 -9.68
CA SER A 131 1.80 14.41 -8.85
C SER A 131 1.61 15.00 -7.46
N TYR A 132 2.06 14.30 -6.42
CA TYR A 132 1.81 14.67 -5.03
C TYR A 132 3.02 14.43 -4.13
N THR A 133 3.13 15.21 -3.06
CA THR A 133 4.11 15.03 -1.99
C THR A 133 3.36 15.01 -0.67
N LEU A 134 3.51 13.93 0.10
CA LEU A 134 2.89 13.81 1.41
C LEU A 134 3.37 14.95 2.33
N GLY A 135 2.40 15.59 2.96
CA GLY A 135 2.64 16.47 4.11
C GLY A 135 3.08 15.67 5.33
N ALA A 136 3.30 16.37 6.45
CA ALA A 136 3.56 15.71 7.72
C ALA A 136 2.31 14.94 8.22
N ASN A 137 2.52 13.84 8.95
CA ASN A 137 1.47 12.98 9.52
C ASN A 137 0.53 12.35 8.48
N LEU A 138 0.99 12.19 7.24
CA LEU A 138 0.31 11.38 6.24
C LEU A 138 1.16 10.15 5.96
N GLU A 139 0.57 8.98 6.03
CA GLU A 139 1.31 7.71 5.97
C GLU A 139 1.20 7.06 4.60
N ASN A 140 0.08 7.24 3.89
CA ASN A 140 -0.20 6.51 2.65
C ASN A 140 -0.46 7.44 1.46
N LEU A 141 0.08 7.05 0.30
CA LEU A 141 -0.18 7.71 -0.99
C LEU A 141 -0.53 6.67 -2.05
N THR A 142 -1.67 6.84 -2.71
CA THR A 142 -2.04 6.08 -3.90
C THR A 142 -2.15 7.01 -5.11
N LEU A 143 -1.37 6.74 -6.15
CA LEU A 143 -1.44 7.47 -7.42
C LEU A 143 -2.51 6.83 -8.32
N SER A 144 -3.50 7.62 -8.73
CA SER A 144 -4.63 7.19 -9.58
C SER A 144 -4.61 7.81 -10.98
N GLY A 145 -3.60 8.64 -11.28
CA GLY A 145 -3.45 9.28 -12.58
C GLY A 145 -3.19 8.29 -13.70
N VAL A 146 -3.68 8.61 -14.91
CA VAL A 146 -3.52 7.79 -16.13
C VAL A 146 -2.35 8.23 -17.01
N THR A 147 -1.48 9.07 -16.47
CA THR A 147 -0.28 9.60 -17.11
C THR A 147 0.89 9.49 -16.16
N ALA A 148 2.11 9.70 -16.66
CA ALA A 148 3.26 9.70 -15.79
C ALA A 148 3.20 10.84 -14.76
N ILE A 149 3.22 10.48 -13.49
CA ILE A 149 3.17 11.37 -12.33
C ILE A 149 4.14 10.86 -11.25
N PHE A 150 4.49 11.73 -10.31
CA PHE A 150 5.37 11.38 -9.19
C PHE A 150 4.63 11.37 -7.86
N GLY A 151 5.04 10.48 -6.98
CA GLY A 151 4.61 10.41 -5.59
C GLY A 151 5.83 10.50 -4.68
N ILE A 152 5.78 11.41 -3.70
CA ILE A 152 6.89 11.61 -2.77
C ILE A 152 6.36 11.48 -1.34
N GLY A 153 7.04 10.71 -0.52
CA GLY A 153 6.77 10.56 0.91
C GLY A 153 7.24 11.74 1.76
N ASN A 154 7.30 11.53 3.06
CA ASN A 154 7.77 12.45 4.07
C ASN A 154 8.99 11.87 4.81
N ALA A 155 9.07 11.99 6.15
CA ALA A 155 10.20 11.47 6.91
C ALA A 155 9.79 10.34 7.89
N ALA A 156 8.54 9.90 7.78
CA ALA A 156 7.99 8.76 8.49
C ALA A 156 7.89 7.57 7.54
N ASP A 157 7.65 6.38 8.08
CA ASP A 157 7.41 5.17 7.31
C ASP A 157 6.15 5.37 6.44
N ASN A 158 6.30 5.35 5.12
CA ASN A 158 5.21 5.58 4.18
C ASN A 158 4.88 4.34 3.35
N GLN A 159 3.60 4.19 3.01
CA GLN A 159 3.15 3.26 1.98
C GLN A 159 2.75 4.02 0.72
N ILE A 160 3.53 3.87 -0.35
CA ILE A 160 3.30 4.59 -1.61
C ILE A 160 3.06 3.60 -2.74
N ALA A 161 1.88 3.70 -3.35
CA ALA A 161 1.46 2.85 -4.45
C ALA A 161 1.23 3.68 -5.72
N GLY A 162 1.89 3.29 -6.80
CA GLY A 162 1.70 3.78 -8.16
C GLY A 162 0.38 3.35 -8.78
N GLY A 163 0.26 3.62 -10.08
CA GLY A 163 -0.86 3.26 -10.94
C GLY A 163 -0.47 2.28 -12.04
N GLU A 164 -1.21 2.30 -13.15
CA GLU A 164 -0.92 1.46 -14.34
C GLU A 164 -0.02 2.18 -15.37
N SER A 165 0.55 3.32 -15.00
CA SER A 165 1.37 4.20 -15.83
C SER A 165 2.69 4.47 -15.13
N ALA A 166 3.74 4.72 -15.91
CA ALA A 166 5.08 5.02 -15.38
C ALA A 166 5.06 6.10 -14.28
N ASN A 167 5.55 5.76 -13.09
CA ASN A 167 5.62 6.62 -11.92
C ASN A 167 7.06 6.82 -11.45
N ILE A 168 7.30 7.97 -10.81
CA ILE A 168 8.49 8.18 -9.99
C ILE A 168 8.03 8.23 -8.54
N ILE A 169 8.45 7.25 -7.75
CA ILE A 169 8.06 7.10 -6.36
C ILE A 169 9.31 7.28 -5.50
N TRP A 170 9.27 8.21 -4.54
CA TRP A 170 10.37 8.46 -3.62
C TRP A 170 9.88 8.42 -2.18
N GLY A 171 10.30 7.42 -1.42
CA GLY A 171 9.99 7.24 0.01
C GLY A 171 10.56 8.35 0.89
N ARG A 172 11.86 8.62 0.71
CA ARG A 172 12.70 9.57 1.48
C ARG A 172 13.25 8.93 2.74
N ALA A 173 12.88 9.42 3.92
CA ALA A 173 13.39 8.88 5.17
C ALA A 173 12.29 8.09 5.85
N GLY A 174 12.65 6.97 6.45
CA GLY A 174 11.68 6.05 7.04
C GLY A 174 11.81 4.68 6.39
N ASN A 175 11.12 3.70 6.97
CA ASN A 175 11.04 2.36 6.39
C ASN A 175 9.85 2.31 5.45
N ASP A 176 10.07 2.60 4.17
CA ASP A 176 9.00 2.81 3.22
C ASP A 176 8.60 1.52 2.47
N MET A 177 7.32 1.40 2.14
CA MET A 177 6.81 0.38 1.22
C MET A 177 6.37 1.02 -0.09
N LEU A 178 7.14 0.79 -1.15
CA LEU A 178 6.99 1.40 -2.46
C LEU A 178 6.55 0.36 -3.49
N SER A 179 5.44 0.61 -4.18
CA SER A 179 4.92 -0.27 -5.23
C SER A 179 4.66 0.50 -6.51
N GLY A 180 5.27 0.12 -7.63
CA GLY A 180 5.04 0.72 -8.96
C GLY A 180 3.72 0.25 -9.59
N LYS A 181 3.37 -1.03 -9.36
CA LYS A 181 2.26 -1.79 -9.95
C LYS A 181 2.44 -2.08 -11.43
N GLY A 182 2.19 -1.11 -12.30
CA GLY A 182 2.22 -1.30 -13.74
C GLY A 182 2.85 -0.09 -14.41
N GLY A 183 3.72 -0.30 -15.39
CA GLY A 183 4.34 0.81 -16.09
C GLY A 183 5.82 0.59 -16.31
N ALA A 184 6.59 1.65 -16.25
CA ALA A 184 8.04 1.58 -16.22
C ALA A 184 8.47 2.60 -15.18
N ASP A 185 8.59 2.11 -13.96
CA ASP A 185 8.61 2.92 -12.75
C ASP A 185 10.04 3.19 -12.28
N THR A 186 10.20 4.22 -11.47
CA THR A 186 11.43 4.48 -10.72
C THR A 186 11.08 4.60 -9.25
N LEU A 187 11.55 3.66 -8.44
CA LEU A 187 11.32 3.61 -6.99
C LEU A 187 12.63 3.94 -6.27
N LEU A 188 12.58 4.95 -5.40
CA LEU A 188 13.70 5.40 -4.58
C LEU A 188 13.32 5.27 -3.09
N GLY A 189 13.96 4.37 -2.35
CA GLY A 189 13.81 4.25 -0.90
C GLY A 189 14.46 5.43 -0.17
N ASP A 190 15.74 5.68 -0.46
CA ASP A 190 16.61 6.71 0.14
C ASP A 190 17.19 6.29 1.50
N THR A 191 16.63 6.64 2.66
CA THR A 191 17.18 6.18 3.96
C THR A 191 16.17 5.39 4.76
N GLY A 192 16.55 4.21 5.24
CA GLY A 192 15.72 3.33 6.05
C GLY A 192 15.65 1.94 5.45
N ASP A 193 14.92 1.03 6.10
CA ASP A 193 14.76 -0.34 5.62
C ASP A 193 13.52 -0.40 4.71
N ASN A 194 13.71 -0.30 3.39
CA ASN A 194 12.61 -0.12 2.45
C ASN A 194 12.19 -1.42 1.77
N SER A 195 10.92 -1.52 1.39
CA SER A 195 10.39 -2.58 0.53
C SER A 195 10.00 -2.00 -0.82
N LEU A 196 10.67 -2.45 -1.89
CA LEU A 196 10.46 -1.97 -3.26
C LEU A 196 9.89 -3.10 -4.13
N ASP A 197 8.75 -2.83 -4.78
CA ASP A 197 8.08 -3.74 -5.71
C ASP A 197 7.73 -2.99 -7.00
N GLY A 198 8.52 -3.15 -8.06
CA GLY A 198 8.26 -2.51 -9.35
C GLY A 198 6.93 -2.95 -9.96
N GLY A 199 6.63 -4.24 -9.86
CA GLY A 199 5.44 -4.84 -10.44
C GLY A 199 5.64 -5.18 -11.91
N VAL A 200 4.60 -5.00 -12.73
CA VAL A 200 4.65 -5.25 -14.17
C VAL A 200 5.32 -4.07 -14.86
N GLY A 201 6.51 -4.28 -15.43
CA GLY A 201 7.15 -3.17 -16.10
C GLY A 201 8.57 -3.44 -16.57
N ASN A 202 9.34 -2.37 -16.73
CA ASN A 202 10.78 -2.49 -16.70
C ASN A 202 11.24 -1.38 -15.77
N ASP A 203 11.45 -1.74 -14.52
CA ASP A 203 11.49 -0.77 -13.43
C ASP A 203 12.93 -0.52 -12.97
N LEU A 204 13.15 0.66 -12.40
CA LEU A 204 14.40 1.02 -11.73
C LEU A 204 14.16 1.10 -10.23
N LEU A 205 14.81 0.21 -9.48
CA LEU A 205 14.68 0.10 -8.02
C LEU A 205 15.99 0.54 -7.36
N ILE A 206 15.91 1.55 -6.51
CA ILE A 206 17.05 2.14 -5.80
C ILE A 206 16.68 2.13 -4.32
N GLY A 207 17.16 1.15 -3.56
CA GLY A 207 16.88 1.04 -2.12
C GLY A 207 17.46 2.22 -1.35
N GLY A 208 18.76 2.46 -1.50
CA GLY A 208 19.44 3.56 -0.84
C GLY A 208 20.29 3.02 0.31
N THR A 209 20.23 3.65 1.48
CA THR A 209 20.91 3.15 2.69
C THR A 209 19.93 2.48 3.62
N GLY A 210 20.37 1.45 4.33
CA GLY A 210 19.50 0.64 5.17
C GLY A 210 19.24 -0.72 4.53
N THR A 211 18.57 -1.62 5.25
CA THR A 211 18.35 -3.01 4.80
C THR A 211 17.11 -3.05 3.91
N ASP A 212 17.32 -3.06 2.60
CA ASP A 212 16.25 -2.97 1.62
C ASP A 212 15.79 -4.35 1.13
N THR A 213 14.53 -4.43 0.70
CA THR A 213 13.92 -5.63 0.13
C THR A 213 13.32 -5.34 -1.24
N TYR A 214 13.77 -6.06 -2.26
CA TYR A 214 13.29 -5.96 -3.63
C TYR A 214 12.45 -7.19 -3.98
N SER A 215 11.19 -6.98 -4.32
CA SER A 215 10.30 -8.06 -4.75
C SER A 215 10.45 -8.33 -6.24
N PHE A 216 10.52 -9.60 -6.64
CA PHE A 216 10.61 -9.98 -8.04
C PHE A 216 9.81 -11.25 -8.36
N GLY A 217 9.09 -11.24 -9.48
CA GLY A 217 8.13 -12.27 -9.83
C GLY A 217 8.07 -12.59 -11.33
N ARG A 218 7.23 -13.57 -11.69
CA ARG A 218 6.88 -13.78 -13.10
C ARG A 218 5.97 -12.64 -13.60
N GLY A 219 6.21 -12.18 -14.81
CA GLY A 219 5.46 -11.07 -15.42
C GLY A 219 5.95 -9.69 -15.02
N TYR A 220 7.01 -9.59 -14.22
CA TYR A 220 7.58 -8.33 -13.77
C TYR A 220 8.40 -7.64 -14.87
N GLY A 221 8.83 -8.37 -15.90
CA GLY A 221 9.61 -7.82 -17.00
C GLY A 221 11.08 -7.68 -16.65
N LYS A 222 11.70 -6.54 -17.02
CA LYS A 222 13.15 -6.35 -16.91
C LYS A 222 13.51 -5.23 -15.96
N ASP A 223 13.76 -5.59 -14.72
CA ASP A 223 14.02 -4.63 -13.66
C ASP A 223 15.51 -4.46 -13.41
N ILE A 224 15.88 -3.28 -12.91
CA ILE A 224 17.24 -2.93 -12.55
C ILE A 224 17.25 -2.55 -11.07
N ILE A 225 18.06 -3.25 -10.29
CA ILE A 225 18.42 -2.83 -8.93
C ILE A 225 19.73 -2.04 -9.00
N VAL A 226 19.75 -0.89 -8.35
CA VAL A 226 20.97 -0.13 -8.10
C VAL A 226 21.18 -0.07 -6.59
N GLU A 227 22.10 -0.90 -6.13
CA GLU A 227 22.61 -0.82 -4.77
C GLU A 227 23.73 0.20 -4.65
N ASN A 228 23.72 0.95 -3.56
CA ASN A 228 24.74 1.96 -3.28
C ASN A 228 25.14 2.08 -1.81
N ASP A 229 24.77 1.11 -0.95
CA ASP A 229 25.19 1.08 0.45
C ASP A 229 26.40 0.16 0.69
N PRO A 230 27.60 0.73 0.97
CA PRO A 230 28.76 -0.06 1.34
C PRO A 230 28.80 -0.41 2.85
N ALA A 231 27.76 -0.09 3.63
CA ALA A 231 27.76 -0.30 5.08
C ALA A 231 27.78 -1.78 5.47
N LEU A 232 28.68 -2.13 6.39
CA LEU A 232 28.81 -3.51 6.88
C LEU A 232 27.62 -3.90 7.77
N GLY A 233 26.98 -5.03 7.46
CA GLY A 233 25.90 -5.61 8.26
C GLY A 233 24.49 -5.15 7.90
N VAL A 234 24.38 -4.29 6.89
CA VAL A 234 23.17 -4.08 6.10
C VAL A 234 23.02 -5.29 5.17
N LEU A 235 21.81 -5.84 5.06
CA LEU A 235 21.56 -7.13 4.38
C LEU A 235 20.42 -7.01 3.38
N ASP A 236 20.72 -6.44 2.23
CA ASP A 236 19.74 -6.25 1.17
C ASP A 236 19.25 -7.60 0.66
N THR A 237 17.97 -7.65 0.35
CA THR A 237 17.27 -8.89 0.03
C THR A 237 16.51 -8.78 -1.29
N VAL A 238 16.80 -9.64 -2.26
CA VAL A 238 15.86 -9.96 -3.33
C VAL A 238 14.92 -11.05 -2.85
N LYS A 239 13.62 -10.77 -2.87
CA LYS A 239 12.56 -11.69 -2.46
C LYS A 239 11.76 -12.13 -3.68
N PHE A 240 11.86 -13.41 -4.01
CA PHE A 240 11.06 -14.00 -5.09
C PHE A 240 9.64 -14.31 -4.62
N LEU A 241 8.66 -14.07 -5.50
CA LEU A 241 7.25 -14.40 -5.26
C LEU A 241 7.01 -15.91 -5.15
N SER A 242 5.82 -16.28 -4.68
CA SER A 242 5.48 -17.63 -4.22
C SER A 242 5.47 -18.71 -5.29
N ASP A 243 5.45 -18.34 -6.56
CA ASP A 243 5.49 -19.24 -7.71
C ASP A 243 6.91 -19.56 -8.20
N ILE A 244 7.95 -19.00 -7.56
CA ILE A 244 9.35 -19.17 -7.94
C ILE A 244 10.07 -20.05 -6.91
N ILE A 245 10.69 -21.12 -7.40
CA ILE A 245 11.55 -22.03 -6.63
C ILE A 245 13.01 -21.90 -7.08
N PRO A 246 13.99 -22.34 -6.27
CA PRO A 246 15.42 -22.18 -6.58
C PRO A 246 15.85 -22.72 -7.96
N GLU A 247 15.30 -23.86 -8.38
CA GLU A 247 15.60 -24.49 -9.67
C GLU A 247 15.14 -23.66 -10.87
N GLN A 248 14.32 -22.63 -10.63
CA GLN A 248 13.82 -21.73 -11.66
C GLN A 248 14.56 -20.41 -11.74
N ILE A 249 15.56 -20.19 -10.88
CA ILE A 249 16.34 -18.96 -10.84
C ILE A 249 17.67 -19.20 -11.56
N TRP A 250 17.93 -18.42 -12.61
CA TRP A 250 19.13 -18.53 -13.44
C TRP A 250 20.03 -17.32 -13.27
N PHE A 251 21.24 -17.54 -12.77
CA PHE A 251 22.25 -16.51 -12.56
C PHE A 251 23.25 -16.47 -13.71
N GLN A 252 23.51 -15.28 -14.24
CA GLN A 252 24.48 -15.04 -15.30
C GLN A 252 25.22 -13.73 -15.08
N ARG A 253 26.50 -13.69 -15.45
CA ARG A 253 27.25 -12.44 -15.50
C ARG A 253 26.99 -11.69 -16.80
N GLY A 254 26.51 -10.45 -16.69
CA GLY A 254 26.29 -9.52 -17.79
C GLY A 254 27.24 -8.33 -17.71
N GLY A 255 28.46 -8.47 -18.25
CA GLY A 255 29.50 -7.44 -18.11
C GLY A 255 29.93 -7.25 -16.64
N ASN A 256 29.58 -6.10 -16.07
CA ASN A 256 29.81 -5.79 -14.65
C ASN A 256 28.60 -6.06 -13.76
N ASN A 257 27.47 -6.50 -14.33
CA ASN A 257 26.23 -6.74 -13.61
C ASN A 257 26.05 -8.23 -13.32
N LEU A 258 25.24 -8.52 -12.31
CA LEU A 258 24.62 -9.82 -12.13
C LEU A 258 23.24 -9.78 -12.79
N GLU A 259 22.95 -10.74 -13.66
CA GLU A 259 21.65 -10.94 -14.27
C GLU A 259 20.99 -12.18 -13.67
N VAL A 260 19.77 -12.02 -13.17
CA VAL A 260 18.98 -13.07 -12.52
C VAL A 260 17.69 -13.24 -13.31
N SER A 261 17.57 -14.33 -14.05
CA SER A 261 16.39 -14.60 -14.90
C SER A 261 15.51 -15.67 -14.28
N ILE A 262 14.20 -15.58 -14.49
CA ILE A 262 13.27 -16.65 -14.15
C ILE A 262 13.10 -17.55 -15.37
N ILE A 263 13.53 -18.81 -15.29
CA ILE A 263 13.44 -19.72 -16.43
C ILE A 263 11.99 -19.91 -16.86
N GLY A 264 11.79 -20.02 -18.16
CA GLY A 264 10.47 -20.19 -18.76
C GLY A 264 9.69 -18.88 -18.96
N SER A 265 10.23 -17.73 -18.55
CA SER A 265 9.62 -16.41 -18.81
C SER A 265 10.62 -15.43 -19.42
N HIS A 266 10.18 -14.18 -19.62
CA HIS A 266 11.03 -13.08 -20.10
C HIS A 266 11.59 -12.24 -18.94
N ASP A 267 11.30 -12.65 -17.71
CA ASP A 267 11.57 -11.85 -16.52
C ASP A 267 13.06 -11.92 -16.18
N LYS A 268 13.66 -10.75 -16.02
CA LYS A 268 15.07 -10.60 -15.67
C LYS A 268 15.27 -9.44 -14.71
N LEU A 269 15.91 -9.73 -13.59
CA LEU A 269 16.42 -8.73 -12.67
C LEU A 269 17.91 -8.50 -12.95
N VAL A 270 18.31 -7.24 -13.10
CA VAL A 270 19.71 -6.84 -13.29
C VAL A 270 20.17 -6.12 -12.04
N ILE A 271 21.09 -6.71 -11.28
CA ILE A 271 21.74 -6.04 -10.15
C ILE A 271 23.00 -5.37 -10.70
N LYS A 272 22.94 -4.04 -10.75
CA LYS A 272 23.92 -3.21 -11.45
C LYS A 272 25.25 -3.19 -10.70
N ASP A 273 26.35 -3.26 -11.45
CA ASP A 273 27.71 -3.09 -10.94
C ASP A 273 28.14 -4.10 -9.85
N TRP A 274 27.42 -5.21 -9.71
CA TRP A 274 27.76 -6.35 -8.84
C TRP A 274 29.24 -6.73 -8.87
N TYR A 275 29.82 -6.82 -10.07
CA TYR A 275 31.22 -7.23 -10.26
C TYR A 275 32.24 -6.08 -10.18
N LEU A 276 31.83 -4.86 -9.80
CA LEU A 276 32.71 -3.73 -9.57
C LEU A 276 33.01 -3.48 -8.08
N SER A 277 32.03 -3.71 -7.21
CA SER A 277 32.12 -3.41 -5.78
C SER A 277 31.19 -4.31 -4.98
N SER A 278 31.65 -4.78 -3.82
CA SER A 278 30.79 -5.53 -2.89
C SER A 278 29.68 -4.67 -2.29
N GLY A 279 29.82 -3.35 -2.25
CA GLY A 279 28.74 -2.43 -1.84
C GLY A 279 27.70 -2.16 -2.94
N ALA A 280 27.73 -2.92 -4.02
CA ALA A 280 26.68 -2.97 -5.04
C ALA A 280 26.01 -4.36 -5.08
N HIS A 281 26.32 -5.21 -4.08
CA HIS A 281 25.67 -6.50 -3.93
C HIS A 281 24.32 -6.32 -3.26
N VAL A 282 23.45 -7.29 -3.53
CA VAL A 282 22.35 -7.66 -2.64
C VAL A 282 22.82 -8.90 -1.89
N GLU A 283 22.84 -8.88 -0.56
CA GLU A 283 23.44 -9.94 0.26
C GLU A 283 22.63 -11.25 0.23
N GLN A 284 21.32 -11.15 0.02
CA GLN A 284 20.40 -12.27 0.19
C GLN A 284 19.41 -12.42 -0.95
N PHE A 285 19.23 -13.65 -1.40
CA PHE A 285 18.16 -14.04 -2.31
C PHE A 285 17.24 -15.01 -1.56
N LYS A 286 15.96 -14.67 -1.42
CA LYS A 286 14.99 -15.46 -0.65
C LYS A 286 13.81 -15.88 -1.50
N THR A 287 13.42 -17.14 -1.41
CA THR A 287 12.14 -17.62 -1.96
C THR A 287 11.02 -17.45 -0.94
N ALA A 288 9.76 -17.40 -1.38
CA ALA A 288 8.62 -17.33 -0.46
C ALA A 288 8.52 -18.55 0.50
N GLY A 289 9.12 -19.69 0.11
CA GLY A 289 9.24 -20.88 0.96
C GLY A 289 10.26 -20.77 2.09
N GLY A 290 11.01 -19.66 2.16
CA GLY A 290 11.99 -19.37 3.21
C GLY A 290 13.42 -19.83 2.90
N LEU A 291 13.66 -20.47 1.76
CA LEU A 291 15.03 -20.83 1.34
C LEU A 291 15.80 -19.55 1.00
N MET A 292 17.06 -19.50 1.43
CA MET A 292 17.95 -18.36 1.27
C MET A 292 19.26 -18.76 0.60
N LEU A 293 19.69 -17.95 -0.36
CA LEU A 293 21.02 -17.99 -0.98
C LEU A 293 21.76 -16.71 -0.61
N LEU A 294 23.01 -16.83 -0.17
CA LEU A 294 23.87 -15.69 0.16
C LEU A 294 24.69 -15.26 -1.07
N ASP A 295 25.00 -13.96 -1.17
CA ASP A 295 25.85 -13.37 -2.21
C ASP A 295 27.18 -14.12 -2.41
N SER A 296 27.80 -14.56 -1.31
CA SER A 296 29.04 -15.33 -1.28
C SER A 296 28.97 -16.68 -2.02
N GLN A 297 27.77 -17.18 -2.30
CA GLN A 297 27.53 -18.44 -3.03
C GLN A 297 27.13 -18.20 -4.50
N VAL A 298 26.72 -16.98 -4.86
CA VAL A 298 26.20 -16.64 -6.20
C VAL A 298 27.21 -16.95 -7.30
N ASP A 299 28.49 -16.60 -7.11
CA ASP A 299 29.52 -16.82 -8.13
C ASP A 299 29.76 -18.30 -8.46
N SER A 300 29.51 -19.20 -7.49
CA SER A 300 29.56 -20.64 -7.73
C SER A 300 28.45 -21.09 -8.68
N LEU A 301 27.25 -20.54 -8.52
CA LEU A 301 26.12 -20.80 -9.43
C LEU A 301 26.35 -20.18 -10.81
N VAL A 302 26.80 -18.92 -10.87
CA VAL A 302 27.13 -18.24 -12.14
C VAL A 302 28.18 -19.03 -12.93
N THR A 303 29.23 -19.51 -12.26
CA THR A 303 30.29 -20.30 -12.90
C THR A 303 29.76 -21.63 -13.44
N ALA A 304 28.91 -22.32 -12.68
CA ALA A 304 28.32 -23.58 -13.11
C ALA A 304 27.33 -23.39 -14.27
N MET A 305 26.49 -22.35 -14.20
CA MET A 305 25.49 -22.01 -15.22
C MET A 305 26.11 -21.54 -16.53
N ALA A 306 27.28 -20.88 -16.49
CA ALA A 306 28.02 -20.46 -17.68
C ALA A 306 28.47 -21.63 -18.59
N GLY A 307 28.43 -22.88 -18.11
CA GLY A 307 28.68 -24.07 -18.91
C GLY A 307 27.51 -24.47 -19.82
N PHE A 308 26.37 -23.79 -19.73
CA PHE A 308 25.14 -24.12 -20.44
C PHE A 308 24.54 -22.88 -21.10
N GLU A 309 23.72 -23.11 -22.12
CA GLU A 309 22.83 -22.06 -22.63
C GLU A 309 21.68 -21.87 -21.63
N PRO A 310 21.24 -20.63 -21.34
CA PRO A 310 20.05 -20.41 -20.53
C PRO A 310 18.84 -21.18 -21.09
N PRO A 311 18.01 -21.81 -20.24
CA PRO A 311 16.82 -22.51 -20.71
C PRO A 311 15.92 -21.63 -21.57
N GLU A 312 15.39 -22.20 -22.65
CA GLU A 312 14.50 -21.51 -23.58
C GLU A 312 13.22 -21.04 -22.88
N ILE A 313 12.64 -19.95 -23.37
CA ILE A 313 11.35 -19.45 -22.89
C ILE A 313 10.28 -20.57 -22.99
N GLY A 314 9.44 -20.68 -21.97
CA GLY A 314 8.48 -21.77 -21.80
C GLY A 314 9.02 -23.02 -21.08
N GLN A 315 10.33 -23.16 -20.87
CA GLN A 315 10.89 -24.23 -20.04
C GLN A 315 10.93 -23.82 -18.56
N THR A 316 10.03 -24.39 -17.76
CA THR A 316 9.94 -24.12 -16.31
C THR A 316 10.66 -25.15 -15.44
N ILE A 317 11.28 -26.15 -16.06
CA ILE A 317 12.04 -27.23 -15.43
C ILE A 317 13.39 -27.30 -16.13
N LEU A 318 14.46 -27.42 -15.36
CA LEU A 318 15.80 -27.58 -15.91
C LEU A 318 15.88 -28.85 -16.78
N PRO A 319 16.51 -28.76 -17.97
CA PRO A 319 16.85 -29.96 -18.75
C PRO A 319 17.64 -30.96 -17.89
N SER A 320 17.39 -32.26 -18.06
CA SER A 320 18.01 -33.31 -17.23
C SER A 320 19.54 -33.29 -17.23
N SER A 321 20.15 -32.84 -18.33
CA SER A 321 21.60 -32.64 -18.44
C SER A 321 22.13 -31.50 -17.58
N TYR A 322 21.31 -30.48 -17.33
CA TYR A 322 21.70 -29.31 -16.53
C TYR A 322 21.49 -29.65 -15.05
N ALA A 323 20.32 -30.22 -14.72
CA ALA A 323 19.94 -30.67 -13.38
C ALA A 323 21.02 -31.57 -12.74
N ALA A 324 21.60 -32.50 -13.50
CA ALA A 324 22.67 -33.38 -13.02
C ALA A 324 23.92 -32.62 -12.50
N THR A 325 24.15 -31.39 -12.95
CA THR A 325 25.27 -30.53 -12.51
C THR A 325 24.81 -29.47 -11.51
N LEU A 326 23.62 -28.90 -11.69
CA LEU A 326 23.13 -27.76 -10.92
C LEU A 326 22.41 -28.15 -9.62
N ASP A 327 21.64 -29.24 -9.60
CA ASP A 327 20.84 -29.63 -8.43
C ASP A 327 21.66 -29.80 -7.14
N PRO A 328 22.87 -30.43 -7.17
CA PRO A 328 23.69 -30.56 -5.95
C PRO A 328 24.16 -29.20 -5.41
N LEU A 329 24.41 -28.22 -6.28
CA LEU A 329 24.81 -26.87 -5.88
C LEU A 329 23.61 -26.10 -5.34
N ILE A 330 22.48 -26.14 -6.04
CA ILE A 330 21.23 -25.50 -5.62
C ILE A 330 20.83 -26.01 -4.24
N SER A 331 20.80 -27.33 -4.03
CA SER A 331 20.44 -27.94 -2.75
C SER A 331 21.42 -27.63 -1.61
N ALA A 332 22.70 -27.38 -1.94
CA ALA A 332 23.73 -27.08 -0.94
C ALA A 332 23.73 -25.61 -0.53
N PHE A 333 23.34 -24.70 -1.43
CA PHE A 333 23.42 -23.26 -1.21
C PHE A 333 22.12 -22.64 -0.74
N TRP A 334 20.97 -23.12 -1.22
CA TRP A 334 19.66 -22.66 -0.78
C TRP A 334 19.24 -23.39 0.50
N LEU A 335 19.35 -22.71 1.65
CA LEU A 335 19.10 -23.27 3.00
C LEU A 335 18.10 -22.45 3.81
#